data_AF-A0A496Y6V6-F1
#
_entry.id   AF-A0A496Y6V6-F1
#
_cell.length_a   1.000
_cell.length_b   1.000
_cell.length_c   1.000
_cell.angle_alpha   90.00
_cell.angle_beta   90.00
_cell.angle_gamma   90.00
#
_symmetry.space_group_name_H-M   'P 1'
#
loop_
_entity.id
_entity.type
_entity.pdbx_description
1 polymer ?
#
loop_
_entity_poly.entity_id
_entity_poly.type
_entity_poly.pdbx_seq_one_letter_code
_entity_poly.pdbx_strand_id
1 'polypeptide(L)' 'MKAKIKYDVVPNLPENLEILRRIAHNLCFSWNDNIQDLFQRMDPRLWATCKHNPVLMLGL' A
#
# COMPACT_ATOMS: atom_id res chain seq x y z
N MET A 1 18.61 -19.53 -18.85
CA MET A 1 17.15 -19.79 -18.83
C MET A 1 16.44 -18.46 -18.69
N LYS A 2 15.65 -18.02 -19.68
CA LYS A 2 14.85 -16.80 -19.58
C LYS A 2 13.51 -17.14 -18.93
N ALA A 3 13.15 -16.45 -17.87
CA ALA A 3 11.89 -16.67 -17.16
C ALA A 3 10.70 -16.45 -18.12
N LYS A 4 9.78 -17.40 -18.07
CA LYS A 4 8.64 -17.59 -18.98
C LYS A 4 7.42 -17.05 -18.23
N ILE A 5 6.97 -15.85 -18.63
CA ILE A 5 5.74 -15.15 -18.19
C ILE A 5 5.84 -14.57 -16.75
N LYS A 6 5.58 -13.26 -16.62
CA LYS A 6 5.42 -12.54 -15.34
C LYS A 6 3.94 -12.32 -15.10
N TYR A 7 3.47 -12.62 -13.88
CA TYR A 7 2.11 -12.34 -13.43
C TYR A 7 2.18 -11.27 -12.34
N ASP A 8 1.40 -10.20 -12.48
CA ASP A 8 1.20 -9.22 -11.43
C ASP A 8 -0.17 -9.51 -10.78
N VAL A 9 -0.16 -9.86 -9.49
CA VAL A 9 -1.37 -10.15 -8.72
C VAL A 9 -1.73 -8.89 -7.94
N VAL A 10 -2.71 -8.15 -8.45
CA VAL A 10 -3.20 -6.92 -7.81
C VAL A 10 -4.42 -7.26 -6.95
N PRO A 11 -4.42 -6.94 -5.65
CA PRO A 11 -5.58 -7.13 -4.79
C PRO A 11 -6.80 -6.35 -5.31
N ASN A 12 -7.96 -7.00 -5.28
CA ASN A 12 -9.20 -6.32 -5.61
C ASN A 12 -9.63 -5.48 -4.40
N LEU A 13 -9.41 -4.17 -4.49
CA LEU A 13 -9.84 -3.22 -3.47
C LEU A 13 -11.28 -2.78 -3.79
N PRO A 14 -12.25 -2.98 -2.88
CA PRO A 14 -13.63 -2.57 -3.13
C PRO A 14 -13.78 -1.05 -3.22
N GLU A 15 -14.84 -0.58 -3.89
CA GLU A 15 -15.05 0.84 -4.22
C GLU A 15 -15.00 1.77 -3.00
N ASN A 16 -15.53 1.32 -1.86
CA ASN A 16 -15.50 2.06 -0.59
C ASN A 16 -14.07 2.27 -0.03
N LEU A 17 -13.10 1.47 -0.46
CA LEU A 17 -11.70 1.55 -0.04
C LEU A 17 -10.78 2.19 -1.09
N GLU A 18 -11.29 2.60 -2.26
CA GLU A 18 -10.49 3.26 -3.31
C GLU A 18 -9.80 4.54 -2.84
N ILE A 19 -10.34 5.18 -1.80
CA ILE A 19 -9.69 6.32 -1.14
C ILE A 19 -8.30 5.95 -0.62
N LEU A 20 -8.08 4.73 -0.12
CA LEU A 20 -6.78 4.26 0.35
C LEU A 20 -5.76 4.20 -0.79
N ARG A 21 -6.18 3.73 -1.98
CA ARG A 21 -5.34 3.73 -3.19
C ARG A 21 -4.92 5.15 -3.55
N ARG A 22 -5.86 6.10 -3.53
CA ARG A 22 -5.59 7.51 -3.82
C ARG A 22 -4.62 8.15 -2.81
N ILE A 23 -4.78 7.85 -1.53
CA ILE A 23 -3.89 8.38 -0.47
C ILE A 23 -2.51 7.73 -0.55
N ALA A 24 -2.43 6.42 -0.83
CA ALA A 24 -1.16 5.70 -0.96
C ALA A 24 -0.27 6.25 -2.10
N HIS A 25 -0.87 6.67 -3.22
CA HIS A 25 -0.15 7.29 -4.34
C HIS A 25 0.11 8.80 -4.16
N ASN A 26 -0.32 9.40 -3.06
CA ASN A 26 -0.05 10.80 -2.79
C ASN A 26 1.18 10.95 -1.89
N LEU A 27 2.21 11.67 -2.34
CA LEU A 27 3.45 11.90 -1.58
C LEU A 27 3.21 12.49 -0.17
N CYS A 28 2.05 13.10 0.06
CA CYS A 28 1.67 13.64 1.37
C CYS A 28 1.71 12.62 2.51
N PHE A 29 1.62 11.32 2.25
CA PHE A 29 1.76 10.30 3.31
C PHE A 29 3.13 10.39 4.01
N SER A 30 4.17 10.86 3.31
CA SER A 30 5.55 10.87 3.83
C SER A 30 5.79 11.90 4.94
N TRP A 31 4.95 12.93 5.04
CA TRP A 31 5.06 13.99 6.05
C TRP A 31 3.76 14.24 6.83
N ASN A 32 2.72 13.44 6.60
CA ASN A 32 1.46 13.55 7.33
C ASN A 32 1.29 12.35 8.27
N ASP A 33 1.52 12.60 9.55
CA ASP A 33 1.47 11.57 10.60
C ASP A 33 0.10 10.89 10.68
N ASN A 34 -1.00 11.61 10.42
CA ASN A 34 -2.34 11.01 10.44
C ASN A 34 -2.52 9.93 9.35
N ILE A 35 -1.86 10.09 8.21
CA ILE A 35 -1.90 9.11 7.12
C ILE A 35 -1.03 7.91 7.49
N GLN A 36 0.15 8.14 8.06
CA GLN A 36 1.02 7.05 8.52
C GLN A 36 0.35 6.21 9.60
N ASP A 37 -0.28 6.88 10.58
CA ASP A 37 -1.05 6.24 11.64
C ASP A 37 -2.22 5.41 11.09
N LEU A 38 -2.89 5.88 10.04
CA LEU A 38 -3.97 5.12 9.39
C LEU A 38 -3.45 3.77 8.88
N PHE A 39 -2.38 3.75 8.10
CA PHE A 39 -1.80 2.52 7.57
C PHE A 39 -1.19 1.65 8.68
N GLN A 40 -0.51 2.25 9.65
CA GLN A 40 0.03 1.53 10.80
C GLN A 40 -1.05 0.83 11.63
N ARG A 41 -2.21 1.47 11.83
CA ARG A 41 -3.33 0.89 12.58
C ARG A 41 -4.01 -0.27 11.87
N MET A 42 -3.92 -0.34 10.53
CA MET A 42 -4.48 -1.45 9.75
C MET A 42 -3.70 -2.75 9.99
N ASP A 43 -2.36 -2.70 9.87
CA ASP A 43 -1.47 -3.80 10.21
C ASP A 43 -0.07 -3.26 10.54
N PRO A 44 0.30 -3.15 11.84
CA PRO A 44 1.58 -2.61 12.25
C PRO A 44 2.78 -3.42 11.77
N ARG A 45 2.62 -4.75 11.64
CA ARG A 45 3.72 -5.65 11.24
C ARG A 45 3.98 -5.54 9.75
N LEU A 46 2.91 -5.54 8.95
CA LEU A 46 3.01 -5.35 7.51
C LEU A 46 3.54 -3.94 7.19
N TRP A 47 3.06 -2.92 7.89
CA TRP A 47 3.53 -1.54 7.73
C TRP A 47 5.05 -1.40 7.91
N ALA A 48 5.59 -1.99 8.98
CA ALA A 48 7.03 -2.03 9.22
C ALA A 48 7.78 -2.84 8.15
N THR A 49 7.23 -3.98 7.72
CA THR A 49 7.83 -4.85 6.70
C THR A 49 7.90 -4.16 5.33
N CYS A 50 6.87 -3.39 4.99
CA CYS A 50 6.81 -2.57 3.78
C CYS A 50 7.64 -1.28 3.88
N LYS A 51 8.38 -1.06 4.98
CA LYS A 51 9.19 0.16 5.22
C LYS A 51 8.36 1.44 5.12
N HIS A 52 7.15 1.42 5.68
CA HIS A 52 6.24 2.56 5.65
C HIS A 52 5.84 3.01 4.24
N ASN A 53 5.79 2.06 3.29
CA ASN A 53 5.30 2.29 1.94
C ASN A 53 3.84 1.80 1.81
N PRO A 54 2.87 2.72 1.69
CA PRO A 54 1.45 2.35 1.62
C PRO A 54 1.07 1.69 0.30
N VAL A 55 1.77 1.99 -0.81
CA VAL A 55 1.54 1.33 -2.11
C VAL A 55 1.92 -0.15 -2.00
N LEU A 56 3.12 -0.43 -1.46
CA LEU A 56 3.58 -1.80 -1.25
C LEU A 56 2.71 -2.56 -0.25
N MET A 57 2.23 -1.88 0.81
CA MET A 57 1.34 -2.46 1.81
C MET A 57 0.00 -2.91 1.20
N LEU A 58 -0.53 -2.15 0.23
CA LEU A 58 -1.77 -2.48 -0.47
C LEU A 58 -1.56 -3.45 -1.65
N GLY A 59 -0.32 -3.87 -1.94
CA GLY A 59 -0.01 -4.74 -3.08
C GLY A 59 -0.25 -4.08 -4.43
N LEU A 60 -0.09 -2.76 -4.50
CA LEU A 60 -0.30 -1.93 -5.69
C LEU A 60 0.98 -1.70 -6.49
#